data_AF-A0A923Y046-F1
#
_entry.id   AF-A0A923Y046-F1
#
_cell.length_a   1.000
_cell.length_b   1.000
_cell.length_c   1.000
_cell.angle_alpha   90.00
_cell.angle_beta   90.00
_cell.angle_gamma   90.00
#
_symmetry.space_group_name_H-M   'P 1'
#
loop_
_entity.id
_entity.type
_entity.pdbx_description
1 polymer ?
#
loop_
_entity_poly.entity_id
_entity_poly.type
_entity_poly.pdbx_seq_one_letter_code
_entity_poly.pdbx_strand_id
1 'polypeptide(L)'
;WEPLLITPPFPEYPSGHSTQSGAAATVLAALFGDHYAFGDPTHEEDGIAARHYDSFWAAAQEAAMSRLYGGIHFRAAIVQGLEQGKCIGAYTVALRTLP
;
A
#
# COMPACT_ATOMS: atom_id res chain seq x y z
N TRP A 1 -10.76 -23.59 10.16
CA TRP A 1 -9.76 -22.67 9.58
C TRP A 1 -10.17 -21.27 10.01
N GLU A 2 -9.22 -20.49 10.53
CA GLU A 2 -9.42 -19.11 10.96
C GLU A 2 -8.32 -18.23 10.34
N PRO A 3 -8.62 -16.98 9.94
CA PRO A 3 -7.60 -16.06 9.44
C PRO A 3 -6.71 -15.55 10.58
N LEU A 4 -5.49 -15.10 10.24
CA LEU A 4 -4.56 -14.53 11.21
C LEU A 4 -5.04 -13.16 11.72
N LEU A 5 -5.69 -12.38 10.86
CA LEU A 5 -6.27 -11.09 11.21
C LEU A 5 -7.80 -11.17 11.26
N ILE A 6 -8.41 -10.38 12.13
CA ILE A 6 -9.87 -10.20 12.16
C ILE A 6 -10.31 -9.63 10.80
N THR A 7 -11.30 -10.27 10.17
CA THR A 7 -11.83 -9.82 8.89
C THR A 7 -12.59 -8.50 9.08
N PRO A 8 -12.21 -7.42 8.37
CA PRO A 8 -12.93 -6.15 8.45
C PRO A 8 -14.37 -6.25 7.92
N PRO A 9 -15.33 -5.45 8.44
CA PRO A 9 -16.75 -5.57 8.11
C PRO A 9 -17.14 -4.86 6.80
N PHE A 10 -16.50 -5.23 5.69
CA PHE A 10 -16.81 -4.72 4.35
C PHE A 10 -16.49 -5.76 3.25
N PRO A 11 -17.04 -5.61 2.03
CA PRO A 11 -16.73 -6.51 0.91
C PRO A 11 -15.23 -6.58 0.59
N GLU A 12 -14.77 -7.74 0.13
CA GLU A 12 -13.35 -8.06 0.03
C GLU A 12 -12.64 -7.43 -1.20
N TYR A 13 -13.35 -7.20 -2.31
CA TYR A 13 -12.73 -6.74 -3.55
C TYR A 13 -13.08 -5.27 -3.86
N PRO A 14 -12.08 -4.42 -4.21
CA PRO A 14 -10.64 -4.67 -4.17
C PRO A 14 -10.07 -4.51 -2.74
N SER A 15 -8.81 -4.87 -2.55
CA SER A 15 -8.12 -4.66 -1.27
C SER A 15 -7.83 -3.18 -1.04
N GLY A 16 -8.48 -2.57 -0.04
CA GLY A 16 -8.29 -1.16 0.30
C GLY A 16 -6.84 -0.80 0.66
N HIS A 17 -6.14 -1.65 1.43
CA HIS A 17 -4.72 -1.46 1.70
C HIS A 17 -3.89 -1.43 0.41
N SER A 18 -4.17 -2.35 -0.52
CA SER A 18 -3.46 -2.42 -1.80
C SER A 18 -3.69 -1.17 -2.65
N THR A 19 -4.95 -0.72 -2.77
CA THR A 19 -5.29 0.49 -3.53
C THR A 19 -4.69 1.75 -2.91
N GLN A 20 -4.81 1.93 -1.60
CA GLN A 20 -4.28 3.12 -0.92
C GLN A 20 -2.76 3.16 -0.95
N SER A 21 -2.08 2.05 -0.66
CA SER A 21 -0.62 1.98 -0.72
C SER A 21 -0.07 2.17 -2.14
N GLY A 22 -0.71 1.61 -3.16
CA GLY A 22 -0.32 1.83 -4.56
C GLY A 22 -0.44 3.30 -4.98
N ALA A 23 -1.52 3.98 -4.57
CA ALA A 23 -1.70 5.40 -4.83
C ALA A 23 -0.66 6.26 -4.10
N ALA A 24 -0.44 5.99 -2.81
CA ALA A 24 0.55 6.70 -2.00
C ALA A 24 1.97 6.52 -2.55
N ALA A 25 2.38 5.29 -2.87
CA ALA A 25 3.69 5.00 -3.43
C ALA A 25 3.92 5.72 -4.76
N THR A 26 2.90 5.79 -5.62
CA THR A 26 2.98 6.51 -6.91
C THR A 26 3.20 8.00 -6.71
N VAL A 27 2.45 8.63 -5.80
CA VAL A 27 2.59 10.07 -5.51
C VAL A 27 3.94 10.36 -4.84
N LEU A 28 4.33 9.58 -3.84
CA LEU A 28 5.59 9.77 -3.12
C LEU A 28 6.81 9.55 -4.03
N ALA A 29 6.78 8.53 -4.91
CA ALA A 29 7.82 8.31 -5.90
C ALA A 29 7.93 9.48 -6.89
N ALA A 30 6.81 10.07 -7.31
CA ALA A 30 6.83 11.24 -8.18
C ALA A 30 7.43 12.49 -7.49
N LEU A 31 7.29 12.62 -6.17
CA LEU A 31 7.79 13.77 -5.41
C LEU A 31 9.25 13.61 -4.97
N PHE A 32 9.65 12.42 -4.56
CA PHE A 32 10.93 12.16 -3.90
C PHE A 32 11.87 11.26 -4.71
N GLY A 33 11.39 10.67 -5.82
CA GLY A 33 12.12 9.75 -6.68
C GLY A 33 11.75 8.28 -6.47
N ASP A 34 11.89 7.47 -7.52
CA ASP A 34 11.47 6.06 -7.55
C ASP A 34 12.25 5.16 -6.57
N HIS A 35 13.49 5.52 -6.23
CA HIS A 35 14.41 4.74 -5.39
C HIS A 35 14.72 5.43 -4.05
N TYR A 36 13.73 6.15 -3.51
CA TYR A 36 13.86 6.77 -2.20
C TYR A 36 13.83 5.72 -1.09
N ALA A 37 14.99 5.39 -0.52
CA ALA A 37 15.11 4.48 0.60
C ALA A 37 14.73 5.18 1.92
N PHE A 38 14.03 4.48 2.81
CA PHE A 38 13.61 5.01 4.10
C PHE A 38 13.48 3.94 5.18
N GLY A 39 13.63 4.36 6.43
CA GLY A 39 13.23 3.60 7.62
C GLY A 39 11.82 4.03 8.04
N ASP A 40 10.98 3.08 8.41
CA ASP A 40 9.61 3.27 8.86
C ASP A 40 9.47 2.87 10.34
N PRO A 41 9.52 3.85 11.27
CA PRO A 41 9.31 3.63 12.70
C PRO A 41 7.84 3.82 13.12
N THR A 42 6.89 3.94 12.19
CA THR A 42 5.51 4.36 12.50
C THR A 42 4.75 3.45 13.46
N HIS A 43 5.22 2.21 13.67
CA HIS A 43 4.62 1.21 14.54
C HIS A 43 5.47 0.85 15.77
N GLU A 44 6.51 1.62 16.09
CA GLU A 44 7.34 1.36 17.29
C GLU A 44 6.53 1.48 18.59
N GLU A 45 5.56 2.40 18.64
CA GLU A 45 4.64 2.55 19.78
C GLU A 45 3.72 1.33 19.95
N ASP A 46 3.47 0.57 18.87
CA ASP A 46 2.73 -0.70 18.89
C ASP A 46 3.64 -1.91 19.27
N GLY A 47 4.91 -1.67 19.57
CA GLY A 47 5.90 -2.71 19.88
C GLY A 47 6.46 -3.42 18.64
N ILE A 48 6.30 -2.84 17.45
CA ILE A 48 6.80 -3.38 16.18
C ILE A 48 8.07 -2.64 15.80
N ALA A 49 9.18 -3.37 15.64
CA ALA A 49 10.46 -2.77 15.26
C ALA A 49 10.38 -2.08 13.89
N ALA A 50 11.10 -0.96 13.75
CA ALA A 50 11.18 -0.23 12.49
C ALA A 50 11.62 -1.11 11.33
N ARG A 51 10.98 -0.93 10.18
CA ARG A 51 11.28 -1.64 8.92
C ARG A 51 12.01 -0.72 7.96
N HIS A 52 12.85 -1.27 7.10
CA HIS A 52 13.59 -0.49 6.11
C HIS A 52 13.20 -0.94 4.71
N TYR A 53 13.02 0.02 3.80
CA TYR A 53 12.61 -0.23 2.43
C TYR A 53 13.48 0.55 1.44
N ASP A 54 13.75 -0.06 0.29
CA ASP A 54 14.55 0.57 -0.78
C ASP A 54 13.73 1.54 -1.65
N SER A 55 12.39 1.50 -1.55
CA SER A 55 11.47 2.41 -2.23
C SER A 55 10.08 2.40 -1.60
N PHE A 56 9.27 3.43 -1.88
CA PHE A 56 7.85 3.43 -1.49
C PHE A 56 7.05 2.29 -2.13
N TRP A 57 7.44 1.86 -3.33
CA TRP A 57 6.81 0.73 -4.00
C TRP A 57 7.12 -0.61 -3.33
N ALA A 58 8.33 -0.78 -2.78
CA ALA A 58 8.66 -1.95 -1.97
C ALA A 58 7.76 -2.03 -0.72
N ALA A 59 7.61 -0.91 -0.01
CA ALA A 59 6.70 -0.83 1.14
C ALA A 59 5.23 -1.10 0.74
N ALA A 60 4.75 -0.53 -0.37
CA ALA A 60 3.39 -0.75 -0.84
C ALA A 60 3.11 -2.21 -1.26
N GLN A 61 4.07 -2.87 -1.92
CA GLN A 61 3.96 -4.28 -2.28
C GLN A 61 3.92 -5.17 -1.03
N GLU A 62 4.74 -4.86 -0.03
CA GLU A 62 4.72 -5.59 1.23
C GLU A 62 3.40 -5.39 1.99
N ALA A 63 2.92 -4.15 2.10
CA ALA A 63 1.63 -3.82 2.71
C ALA A 63 0.46 -4.53 2.02
N ALA A 64 0.47 -4.60 0.68
CA ALA A 64 -0.53 -5.31 -0.10
C ALA A 64 -0.47 -6.83 0.14
N MET A 65 0.73 -7.43 0.10
CA MET A 65 0.91 -8.87 0.33
C MET A 65 0.59 -9.27 1.77
N SER A 66 0.78 -8.38 2.74
CA SER A 66 0.42 -8.61 4.15
C SER A 66 -1.04 -9.06 4.31
N ARG A 67 -1.93 -8.66 3.39
CA ARG A 67 -3.35 -9.01 3.44
C ARG A 67 -3.64 -10.46 3.07
N LEU A 68 -2.79 -11.04 2.22
CA LEU A 68 -2.81 -12.47 1.92
C LEU A 68 -2.35 -13.26 3.16
N TYR A 69 -1.24 -12.83 3.78
CA TYR A 69 -0.73 -13.45 5.01
C TYR A 69 -1.71 -13.33 6.19
N GLY A 70 -2.42 -12.21 6.26
CA GLY A 70 -3.50 -11.98 7.22
C GLY A 70 -4.72 -12.88 7.01
N GLY A 71 -4.85 -13.53 5.86
CA GLY A 71 -5.96 -14.43 5.53
C GLY A 71 -7.27 -13.71 5.21
N ILE A 72 -7.22 -12.42 4.88
CA ILE A 72 -8.41 -11.57 4.72
C ILE A 72 -8.60 -11.00 3.31
N HIS A 73 -7.67 -11.28 2.40
CA HIS A 73 -7.82 -10.92 0.99
C HIS A 73 -7.32 -12.03 0.06
N PHE A 74 -7.99 -12.22 -1.07
CA PHE A 74 -7.52 -13.07 -2.16
C PHE A 74 -6.49 -12.33 -3.01
N ARG A 75 -5.61 -13.08 -3.69
CA ARG A 75 -4.55 -12.51 -4.54
C ARG A 75 -5.08 -11.56 -5.62
N ALA A 76 -6.27 -11.82 -6.16
CA ALA A 76 -6.89 -10.96 -7.17
C ALA A 76 -7.18 -9.55 -6.61
N ALA A 77 -7.76 -9.43 -5.42
CA ALA A 77 -8.06 -8.14 -4.80
C ALA A 77 -6.79 -7.35 -4.46
N ILE A 78 -5.70 -8.05 -4.17
CA ILE A 78 -4.39 -7.47 -3.86
C ILE A 78 -3.73 -6.91 -5.13
N VAL A 79 -3.58 -7.73 -6.17
CA VAL A 79 -2.92 -7.34 -7.41
C VAL A 79 -3.69 -6.24 -8.13
N GLN A 80 -5.01 -6.41 -8.27
CA GLN A 80 -5.85 -5.41 -8.93
C GLN A 80 -6.01 -4.14 -8.10
N GLY A 81 -5.97 -4.25 -6.76
CA GLY A 81 -5.93 -3.09 -5.88
C GLY A 81 -4.67 -2.25 -6.09
N LEU A 82 -3.48 -2.87 -6.14
CA LEU A 82 -2.23 -2.15 -6.44
C LEU A 82 -2.27 -1.44 -7.80
N GLU A 83 -2.75 -2.11 -8.85
CA GLU A 83 -2.89 -1.50 -10.18
C GLU A 83 -3.91 -0.35 -10.19
N GLN A 84 -5.04 -0.52 -9.51
CA GLN A 84 -6.01 0.56 -9.33
C GLN A 84 -5.39 1.76 -8.61
N GLY A 85 -4.65 1.51 -7.53
CA GLY A 85 -3.94 2.53 -6.76
C GLY A 85 -2.93 3.28 -7.61
N LYS A 86 -2.14 2.55 -8.41
CA LYS A 86 -1.17 3.13 -9.37
C LYS A 86 -1.84 4.09 -10.33
N CYS A 87 -2.96 3.67 -10.93
CA CYS A 87 -3.73 4.51 -11.85
C CYS A 87 -4.22 5.79 -11.14
N ILE A 88 -4.81 5.66 -9.95
CA ILE A 88 -5.26 6.81 -9.15
C ILE A 88 -4.10 7.77 -8.87
N GLY A 89 -2.97 7.25 -8.40
CA GLY A 89 -1.78 8.06 -8.11
C GLY A 89 -1.25 8.78 -9.35
N ALA A 90 -1.22 8.11 -10.51
CA ALA A 90 -0.81 8.73 -11.77
C ALA A 90 -1.74 9.86 -12.20
N TYR A 91 -3.06 9.68 -12.06
CA TYR A 91 -4.02 10.76 -12.31
C TYR A 91 -3.81 11.93 -11.35
N THR A 92 -3.60 11.65 -10.05
CA THR A 92 -3.34 12.68 -9.03
C THR A 92 -2.09 13.49 -9.36
N VAL A 93 -0.98 12.83 -9.71
CA VAL A 93 0.28 13.51 -10.08
C VAL A 93 0.12 14.39 -11.33
N ALA A 94 -0.76 14.00 -12.26
CA ALA A 94 -1.03 14.76 -13.47
C ALA A 94 -1.97 15.96 -13.25
N LEU A 95 -2.62 16.09 -12.08
CA LEU A 95 -3.51 17.21 -11.80
C LEU A 95 -2.74 18.53 -11.84
N ARG A 96 -3.22 19.45 -12.67
CA ARG A 96 -2.78 20.85 -12.67
C ARG A 96 -3.87 21.67 -11.99
N THR A 97 -3.61 22.10 -10.76
CA THR A 97 -4.43 23.14 -10.14
C THR A 97 -4.04 24.48 -10.75
N LEU A 98 -5.03 25.25 -11.21
CA LEU A 98 -4.79 26.62 -11.65
C LEU A 98 -4.15 27.41 -10.49
N PRO A 99 -3.18 28.30 -10.77
CA PRO A 99 -2.54 29.11 -9.74
C PRO A 99 -3.53 30.03 -9.02
#